data_AF-A0A0L8V6L3-F1
#
_entry.id   AF-A0A0L8V6L3-F1
#
_cell.length_a   1.000
_cell.length_b   1.000
_cell.length_c   1.000
_cell.angle_alpha   90.00
_cell.angle_beta   90.00
_cell.angle_gamma   90.00
#
_symmetry.space_group_name_H-M   'P 1'
#
loop_
_entity.id
_entity.type
_entity.pdbx_description
1 polymer ?
#
loop_
_entity_poly.entity_id
_entity_poly.type
_entity_poly.pdbx_seq_one_letter_code
_entity_poly.pdbx_strand_id
1 'polypeptide(L)'
;MKVAIFITSSGNGQFLDGVNSMSEAILKKLDNGLRFKPDEESFRYLKESIEAADEYDKELWFHGTLPNHLNIINDFAKDLQLYDSLLPACLLSKTKFGKAMIALLDYGEFRLVLTDRTWRSVNELHLAFELVSIGSDFNFQKYFLLPKSGTNL
;
A
#
# COMPACT_ATOMS: atom_id res chain seq x y z
N MET A 1 -4.81 18.52 -11.11
CA MET A 1 -5.32 17.95 -9.84
C MET A 1 -4.20 17.17 -9.18
N LYS A 2 -4.06 17.31 -7.85
CA LYS A 2 -3.12 16.59 -7.00
C LYS A 2 -3.89 15.54 -6.20
N VAL A 3 -3.37 14.31 -6.14
CA VAL A 3 -3.88 13.24 -5.26
C VAL A 3 -2.82 13.01 -4.19
N ALA A 4 -3.20 13.13 -2.92
CA ALA A 4 -2.35 12.77 -1.80
C ALA A 4 -2.86 11.45 -1.21
N ILE A 5 -1.95 10.50 -1.07
CA ILE A 5 -2.23 9.20 -0.47
C ILE A 5 -1.78 9.26 0.99
N PHE A 6 -2.57 8.66 1.86
CA PHE A 6 -2.21 8.38 3.24
C PHE A 6 -2.43 6.89 3.48
N ILE A 7 -1.55 6.27 4.26
CA ILE A 7 -1.68 4.87 4.63
C ILE A 7 -1.80 4.80 6.14
N THR A 8 -2.84 4.12 6.61
CA THR A 8 -3.12 3.86 8.01
C THR A 8 -3.16 2.36 8.26
N SER A 9 -3.03 2.00 9.54
CA SER A 9 -3.31 0.67 10.08
C SER A 9 -4.34 0.87 11.19
N SER A 10 -5.61 1.08 10.83
CA SER A 10 -6.69 1.37 11.77
C SER A 10 -7.11 0.12 12.54
N GLY A 11 -6.27 -0.31 13.49
CA GLY A 11 -6.62 -1.44 14.36
C GLY A 11 -5.46 -2.09 15.11
N ASN A 12 -4.32 -1.40 15.33
CA ASN A 12 -3.14 -1.98 15.98
C ASN A 12 -2.65 -3.30 15.32
N GLY A 13 -2.71 -3.39 13.98
CA GLY A 13 -2.24 -4.57 13.25
C GLY A 13 -3.19 -5.78 13.24
N GLN A 14 -4.40 -5.67 13.81
CA GLN A 14 -5.39 -6.78 13.80
C GLN A 14 -5.69 -7.34 12.40
N PHE A 15 -5.58 -6.52 11.34
CA PHE A 15 -5.83 -6.93 9.96
C PHE A 15 -4.57 -7.31 9.18
N LEU A 16 -3.41 -7.36 9.85
CA LEU A 16 -2.09 -7.62 9.27
C LEU A 16 -1.55 -8.98 9.74
N ASP A 17 -2.20 -10.09 9.37
CA ASP A 17 -1.77 -11.45 9.75
C ASP A 17 -1.56 -11.66 11.27
N GLY A 18 -2.31 -10.93 12.09
CA GLY A 18 -2.27 -11.02 13.55
C GLY A 18 -0.98 -10.52 14.20
N VAL A 19 -0.20 -9.68 13.51
CA VAL A 19 0.98 -9.01 14.08
C VAL A 19 0.64 -7.63 14.65
N ASN A 20 1.53 -7.05 15.46
CA ASN A 20 1.22 -5.83 16.22
C ASN A 20 1.52 -4.53 15.47
N SER A 21 2.18 -4.59 14.30
CA SER A 21 2.61 -3.39 13.57
C SER A 21 2.71 -3.60 12.05
N MET A 22 2.72 -2.51 11.28
CA MET A 22 2.88 -2.56 9.83
C MET A 22 4.26 -3.04 9.42
N SER A 23 5.29 -2.54 10.10
CA SER A 23 6.68 -2.92 9.87
C SER A 23 6.90 -4.42 10.09
N GLU A 24 6.34 -5.00 11.15
CA GLU A 24 6.44 -6.43 11.43
C GLU A 24 5.77 -7.26 10.33
N ALA A 25 4.57 -6.87 9.89
CA ALA A 25 3.84 -7.55 8.83
C ALA A 25 4.62 -7.57 7.51
N ILE A 26 5.17 -6.41 7.14
CA ILE A 26 5.93 -6.21 5.90
C ILE A 26 7.24 -6.98 5.94
N LEU A 27 7.99 -6.93 7.05
CA LEU A 27 9.24 -7.67 7.23
C LEU A 27 9.00 -9.18 7.18
N LYS A 28 7.95 -9.69 7.84
CA LYS A 28 7.57 -11.11 7.79
C LYS A 28 7.26 -11.57 6.37
N LYS A 29 6.54 -10.75 5.58
CA LYS A 29 6.26 -11.06 4.17
C LYS A 29 7.50 -10.98 3.29
N LEU A 30 8.42 -10.05 3.56
CA LEU A 30 9.70 -9.97 2.86
C LEU A 30 10.57 -11.20 3.15
N ASP A 31 10.65 -11.65 4.39
CA ASP A 31 11.36 -12.87 4.75
C ASP A 31 10.79 -14.09 4.04
N ASN A 32 9.47 -14.21 3.99
CA ASN A 32 8.81 -15.26 3.22
C ASN A 32 9.10 -15.11 1.73
N GLY A 33 8.97 -13.91 1.16
CA GLY A 33 9.28 -13.61 -0.24
C GLY A 33 10.70 -14.01 -0.61
N LEU A 34 11.69 -13.64 0.18
CA LEU A 34 13.10 -13.98 -0.04
C LEU A 34 13.38 -15.48 0.11
N ARG A 35 12.61 -16.23 0.91
CA ARG A 35 12.73 -17.69 0.96
C ARG A 35 12.27 -18.36 -0.34
N PHE A 36 11.21 -17.85 -0.95
CA PHE A 36 10.65 -18.41 -2.19
C PHE A 36 11.25 -17.80 -3.46
N LYS A 37 11.77 -16.58 -3.38
CA LYS A 37 12.36 -15.79 -4.46
C LYS A 37 13.63 -15.07 -3.96
N PRO A 38 14.71 -15.81 -3.67
CA PRO A 38 15.92 -15.24 -3.04
C PRO A 38 16.65 -14.20 -3.90
N ASP A 39 16.49 -14.28 -5.23
CA ASP A 39 17.16 -13.40 -6.18
C ASP A 39 16.38 -12.10 -6.47
N GLU A 40 15.24 -11.87 -5.81
CA GLU A 40 14.43 -10.67 -6.01
C GLU A 40 15.10 -9.44 -5.35
N GLU A 41 15.98 -8.78 -6.11
CA GLU A 41 16.72 -7.57 -5.70
C GLU A 41 15.81 -6.50 -5.07
N SER A 42 14.59 -6.35 -5.61
CA SER A 42 13.55 -5.47 -5.09
C SER A 42 13.23 -5.74 -3.61
N PHE A 43 13.10 -7.01 -3.22
CA PHE A 43 12.76 -7.41 -1.86
C PHE A 43 13.93 -7.21 -0.91
N ARG A 44 15.16 -7.54 -1.34
CA ARG A 44 16.37 -7.26 -0.55
C ARG A 44 16.53 -5.78 -0.28
N TYR A 45 16.44 -4.96 -1.32
CA TYR A 45 16.51 -3.51 -1.20
C TYR A 45 15.45 -2.94 -0.24
N LEU A 46 14.21 -3.44 -0.34
CA LEU A 46 13.12 -3.01 0.52
C LEU A 46 13.38 -3.40 1.99
N LYS A 47 13.81 -4.64 2.23
CA LYS A 47 14.15 -5.13 3.57
C LYS A 47 15.27 -4.30 4.20
N GLU A 48 16.38 -4.10 3.49
CA GLU A 48 17.51 -3.29 3.97
C GLU A 48 17.08 -1.85 4.27
N SER A 49 16.22 -1.26 3.43
CA SER A 49 15.70 0.10 3.63
C SER A 49 14.86 0.22 4.90
N ILE A 50 14.07 -0.80 5.24
CA ILE A 50 13.24 -0.84 6.45
C ILE A 50 14.10 -1.12 7.69
N GLU A 51 15.06 -2.04 7.58
CA GLU A 51 15.95 -2.41 8.69
C GLU A 51 16.94 -1.29 9.06
N ALA A 52 17.27 -0.41 8.11
CA ALA A 52 18.09 0.78 8.35
C ALA A 52 17.39 1.87 9.18
N ALA A 53 16.05 1.81 9.34
CA ALA A 53 15.30 2.73 10.20
C ALA A 53 15.26 2.23 11.65
N ASP A 54 15.26 3.16 12.62
CA ASP A 54 15.08 2.83 14.05
C ASP A 54 13.65 2.34 14.32
N GLU A 55 13.41 1.49 15.31
CA GLU A 55 12.13 0.81 15.52
C GLU A 55 10.95 1.76 15.79
N TYR A 56 11.19 2.83 16.58
CA TYR A 56 10.22 3.92 16.76
C TYR A 56 9.99 4.72 15.46
N ASP A 57 11.01 4.76 14.60
CA ASP A 57 10.98 5.46 13.31
C ASP A 57 10.24 4.64 12.25
N LYS A 58 10.23 3.30 12.32
CA LYS A 58 9.64 2.42 11.30
C LYS A 58 8.16 2.69 11.06
N GLU A 59 7.32 2.74 12.09
CA GLU A 59 5.87 2.99 11.91
C GLU A 59 5.62 4.41 11.41
N LEU A 60 6.27 5.41 12.01
CA LEU A 60 6.22 6.81 11.54
C LEU A 60 6.66 6.94 10.08
N TRP A 61 7.66 6.17 9.70
CA TRP A 61 8.20 6.12 8.35
C TRP A 61 7.23 5.42 7.38
N PHE A 62 6.51 4.37 7.79
CA PHE A 62 5.45 3.80 6.96
C PHE A 62 4.28 4.76 6.76
N HIS A 63 3.88 5.52 7.78
CA HIS A 63 2.81 6.50 7.65
C HIS A 63 3.23 7.77 6.88
N GLY A 64 4.48 8.20 7.02
CA GLY A 64 4.99 9.46 6.46
C GLY A 64 5.75 9.33 5.15
N THR A 65 6.57 8.29 4.99
CA THR A 65 7.48 8.13 3.85
C THR A 65 6.87 7.31 2.74
N LEU A 66 6.26 6.15 3.05
CA LEU A 66 5.72 5.26 2.03
C LEU A 66 4.71 5.96 1.09
N PRO A 67 3.76 6.79 1.57
CA PRO A 67 2.81 7.42 0.67
C PRO A 67 3.45 8.39 -0.34
N ASN A 68 4.63 8.94 -0.04
CA ASN A 68 5.38 9.79 -0.98
C ASN A 68 5.98 9.00 -2.15
N HIS A 69 6.02 7.67 -2.03
CA HIS A 69 6.53 6.78 -3.05
C HIS A 69 5.42 6.11 -3.87
N LEU A 70 4.16 6.29 -3.51
CA LEU A 70 3.01 5.72 -4.21
C LEU A 70 2.18 6.82 -4.86
N ASN A 71 1.61 6.51 -6.01
CA ASN A 71 0.72 7.40 -6.76
C ASN A 71 -0.43 6.59 -7.32
N ILE A 72 -1.54 7.26 -7.60
CA ILE A 72 -2.71 6.70 -8.27
C ILE A 72 -3.04 7.60 -9.46
N ILE A 73 -3.52 7.01 -10.57
CA ILE A 73 -3.96 7.79 -11.73
C ILE A 73 -5.10 8.73 -11.32
N ASN A 74 -4.95 10.01 -11.64
CA ASN A 74 -5.86 11.07 -11.23
C ASN A 74 -7.34 10.80 -11.53
N ASP A 75 -7.67 10.29 -12.72
CA ASP A 75 -9.07 10.03 -13.09
C ASP A 75 -9.64 8.84 -12.33
N PHE A 76 -8.86 7.76 -12.20
CA PHE A 76 -9.23 6.62 -11.36
C PHE A 76 -9.42 7.03 -9.90
N ALA A 77 -8.53 7.87 -9.34
CA ALA A 77 -8.64 8.36 -7.97
C ALA A 77 -9.94 9.14 -7.69
N LYS A 78 -10.50 9.82 -8.69
CA LYS A 78 -11.79 10.53 -8.55
C LYS A 78 -12.95 9.56 -8.41
N ASP A 79 -12.88 8.44 -9.10
CA ASP A 79 -13.94 7.43 -9.19
C ASP A 79 -13.99 6.51 -7.98
N LEU A 80 -12.94 6.51 -7.15
CA LEU A 80 -12.88 5.71 -5.93
C LEU A 80 -13.98 6.10 -4.93
N GLN A 81 -14.60 5.07 -4.36
CA GLN A 81 -15.60 5.13 -3.31
C GLN A 81 -15.04 4.58 -1.99
N LEU A 82 -15.64 5.01 -0.88
CA LEU A 82 -15.27 4.46 0.43
C LEU A 82 -15.43 2.95 0.43
N TYR A 83 -14.46 2.28 1.04
CA TYR A 83 -14.31 0.83 1.14
C TYR A 83 -13.91 0.12 -0.15
N ASP A 84 -13.59 0.84 -1.23
CA ASP A 84 -12.97 0.23 -2.40
C ASP A 84 -11.60 -0.36 -2.03
N SER A 85 -11.38 -1.61 -2.41
CA SER A 85 -10.08 -2.27 -2.27
C SER A 85 -9.24 -2.07 -3.52
N LEU A 86 -8.05 -1.48 -3.38
CA LEU A 86 -7.11 -1.35 -4.47
C LEU A 86 -6.29 -2.62 -4.64
N LEU A 87 -6.27 -3.09 -5.88
CA LEU A 87 -5.24 -4.02 -6.32
C LEU A 87 -3.90 -3.27 -6.46
N PRO A 88 -2.75 -3.93 -6.18
CA PRO A 88 -1.44 -3.31 -6.36
C PRO A 88 -1.19 -2.76 -7.77
N ALA A 89 -1.80 -3.35 -8.79
CA ALA A 89 -1.74 -2.88 -10.18
C ALA A 89 -2.34 -1.46 -10.39
N CYS A 90 -3.16 -0.96 -9.47
CA CYS A 90 -3.72 0.39 -9.51
C CYS A 90 -2.74 1.46 -8.98
N LEU A 91 -1.62 1.03 -8.38
CA LEU A 91 -0.59 1.89 -7.83
C LEU A 91 0.54 2.13 -8.82
N LEU A 92 1.08 3.33 -8.81
CA LEU A 92 2.21 3.75 -9.63
C LEU A 92 3.34 4.25 -8.74
N SER A 93 4.58 3.92 -9.09
CA SER A 93 5.75 4.49 -8.43
C SER A 93 6.89 4.75 -9.41
N LYS A 94 7.56 5.88 -9.20
CA LYS A 94 8.79 6.24 -9.92
C LYS A 94 10.05 5.85 -9.13
N THR A 95 9.94 5.58 -7.83
CA THR A 95 11.09 5.26 -6.98
C THR A 95 11.32 3.75 -6.94
N LYS A 96 12.58 3.32 -6.78
CA LYS A 96 12.90 1.90 -6.57
C LYS A 96 12.15 1.34 -5.36
N PHE A 97 12.09 2.14 -4.30
CA PHE A 97 11.36 1.83 -3.07
C PHE A 97 9.88 1.56 -3.30
N GLY A 98 9.14 2.48 -3.92
CA GLY A 98 7.71 2.28 -4.13
C GLY A 98 7.41 1.15 -5.12
N LYS A 99 8.27 0.93 -6.12
CA LYS A 99 8.15 -0.24 -7.01
C LYS A 99 8.32 -1.56 -6.25
N ALA A 100 9.31 -1.64 -5.37
CA ALA A 100 9.52 -2.80 -4.52
C ALA A 100 8.34 -3.01 -3.56
N MET A 101 7.78 -1.93 -3.01
CA MET A 101 6.58 -2.03 -2.17
C MET A 101 5.38 -2.54 -2.95
N ILE A 102 5.12 -2.03 -4.16
CA ILE A 102 4.00 -2.51 -5.00
C ILE A 102 4.17 -4.01 -5.30
N ALA A 103 5.39 -4.47 -5.62
CA ALA A 103 5.67 -5.88 -5.82
C ALA A 103 5.42 -6.71 -4.54
N LEU A 104 5.79 -6.19 -3.37
CA LEU A 104 5.50 -6.83 -2.10
C LEU A 104 4.01 -6.87 -1.79
N LEU A 105 3.25 -5.81 -2.06
CA LEU A 105 1.80 -5.79 -1.86
C LEU A 105 1.09 -6.85 -2.74
N ASP A 106 1.60 -7.05 -3.96
CA ASP A 106 1.12 -8.08 -4.88
C ASP A 106 1.44 -9.50 -4.39
N TYR A 107 2.69 -9.74 -4.02
CA TYR A 107 3.15 -11.04 -3.54
C TYR A 107 2.61 -11.40 -2.15
N GLY A 108 2.60 -10.43 -1.24
CA GLY A 108 2.27 -10.60 0.17
C GLY A 108 0.78 -10.73 0.46
N GLU A 109 -0.04 -10.70 -0.60
CA GLU A 109 -1.50 -10.76 -0.52
C GLU A 109 -2.06 -9.63 0.35
N PHE A 110 -1.51 -8.41 0.21
CA PHE A 110 -2.06 -7.23 0.87
C PHE A 110 -3.04 -6.48 -0.05
N ARG A 111 -3.94 -5.70 0.56
CA ARG A 111 -4.82 -4.73 -0.10
C ARG A 111 -4.79 -3.41 0.62
N LEU A 112 -4.99 -2.33 -0.13
CA LEU A 112 -5.26 -1.01 0.39
C LEU A 112 -6.76 -0.74 0.27
N VAL A 113 -7.45 -0.60 1.39
CA VAL A 113 -8.89 -0.32 1.43
C VAL A 113 -9.10 1.16 1.71
N LEU A 114 -9.86 1.86 0.86
CA LEU A 114 -10.12 3.28 1.08
C LEU A 114 -11.00 3.49 2.31
N THR A 115 -10.54 4.25 3.29
CA THR A 115 -11.27 4.52 4.54
C THR A 115 -11.66 5.98 4.70
N ASP A 116 -10.94 6.91 4.06
CA ASP A 116 -11.31 8.32 3.99
C ASP A 116 -11.06 8.90 2.60
N ARG A 117 -11.95 9.81 2.19
CA ARG A 117 -11.90 10.54 0.92
C ARG A 117 -12.33 11.98 1.15
N THR A 118 -11.36 12.89 1.13
CA THR A 118 -11.59 14.30 1.45
C THR A 118 -11.03 15.21 0.36
N TRP A 119 -11.86 16.11 -0.17
CA TRP A 119 -11.40 17.22 -0.99
C TRP A 119 -10.92 18.36 -0.09
N ARG A 120 -9.62 18.66 -0.10
CA ARG A 120 -9.04 19.79 0.65
C ARG A 120 -9.16 21.11 -0.10
N SER A 121 -9.21 21.04 -1.43
CA SER A 121 -9.46 22.16 -2.32
C SER A 121 -10.06 21.66 -3.62
N VAL A 122 -10.43 22.58 -4.53
CA VAL A 122 -10.89 22.23 -5.89
C VAL A 122 -9.91 21.39 -6.69
N ASN A 123 -8.62 21.39 -6.32
CA ASN A 123 -7.55 20.73 -7.06
C ASN A 123 -6.79 19.68 -6.25
N GLU A 124 -7.21 19.38 -5.01
CA GLU A 124 -6.51 18.47 -4.12
C GLU A 124 -7.45 17.47 -3.46
N LEU A 125 -7.26 16.20 -3.80
CA LEU A 125 -7.98 15.04 -3.25
C LEU A 125 -7.06 14.28 -2.31
N HIS A 126 -7.48 14.10 -1.06
CA HIS A 126 -6.81 13.30 -0.05
C HIS A 126 -7.53 11.96 0.07
N LEU A 127 -6.78 10.87 -0.04
CA LEU A 127 -7.26 9.50 0.06
C LEU A 127 -6.49 8.79 1.16
N ALA A 128 -7.19 8.36 2.22
CA ALA A 128 -6.59 7.52 3.26
C ALA A 128 -6.98 6.06 3.02
N PHE A 129 -5.97 5.20 3.04
CA PHE A 129 -6.14 3.77 2.85
C PHE A 129 -5.68 3.02 4.09
N GLU A 130 -6.42 1.98 4.44
CA GLU A 130 -5.99 0.99 5.40
C GLU A 130 -5.32 -0.19 4.70
N LEU A 131 -4.14 -0.60 5.18
CA LEU A 131 -3.46 -1.80 4.71
C LEU A 131 -4.04 -3.04 5.41
N VAL A 132 -4.51 -4.02 4.63
CA VAL A 132 -5.11 -5.26 5.12
C VAL A 132 -4.51 -6.48 4.44
N SER A 133 -4.43 -7.62 5.15
CA SER A 133 -4.01 -8.91 4.60
C SER A 133 -5.19 -9.75 4.11
N ILE A 134 -5.09 -10.30 2.91
CA ILE A 134 -6.07 -11.21 2.31
C ILE A 134 -5.87 -12.58 2.95
N GLY A 135 -6.82 -13.00 3.76
CA GLY A 135 -6.70 -14.19 4.60
C GLY A 135 -7.12 -13.93 6.05
N SER A 136 -7.13 -12.66 6.46
CA SER A 136 -8.01 -12.25 7.57
C SER A 136 -9.46 -12.43 7.10
N ASP A 137 -10.37 -12.88 7.98
CA ASP A 137 -11.81 -13.10 7.73
C ASP A 137 -12.57 -11.78 7.39
N PHE A 138 -11.88 -10.79 6.84
CA PHE A 138 -12.40 -9.49 6.44
C PHE A 138 -13.12 -9.59 5.09
N ASN A 139 -14.43 -9.72 5.20
CA ASN A 139 -15.36 -9.81 4.09
C ASN A 139 -15.62 -8.42 3.48
N PHE A 140 -14.62 -7.81 2.81
CA PHE A 140 -14.88 -6.68 1.91
C PHE A 140 -15.54 -7.20 0.63
N GLN A 141 -16.83 -7.55 0.72
CA GLN A 141 -17.67 -7.65 -0.47
C GLN A 141 -17.95 -6.24 -0.97
N LYS A 142 -17.10 -5.70 -1.86
CA LYS A 142 -17.52 -4.94 -3.05
C LYS A 142 -16.37 -4.32 -3.86
N TYR A 143 -16.44 -4.60 -5.17
CA TYR A 143 -15.85 -3.91 -6.32
C TYR A 143 -14.33 -3.94 -6.52
N PHE A 144 -13.88 -4.94 -7.28
CA PHE A 144 -12.66 -4.86 -8.06
C PHE A 144 -12.82 -3.77 -9.14
N LEU A 145 -12.15 -2.64 -8.99
CA LEU A 145 -12.03 -1.66 -10.06
C LEU A 145 -10.64 -1.77 -10.66
N LEU A 146 -10.55 -2.37 -11.84
CA LEU A 146 -9.39 -2.22 -12.71
C LEU A 146 -9.50 -0.86 -13.44
N PRO A 147 -8.40 -0.12 -13.65
CA PRO A 147 -8.42 1.03 -14.53
C PRO A 147 -8.94 0.58 -15.90
N LYS A 148 -9.96 1.27 -16.43
CA LYS A 148 -10.49 0.98 -17.77
C LYS A 148 -9.32 1.06 -18.75
N SER A 149 -8.98 -0.07 -19.38
CA SER A 149 -8.00 -0.14 -20.45
C SER A 149 -8.44 0.79 -21.58
N GLY A 150 -7.80 1.96 -21.69
CA GLY A 150 -8.24 2.97 -22.65
C GLY A 150 -7.46 4.27 -22.75
N THR A 151 -6.35 4.46 -22.04
CA THR A 151 -5.46 5.60 -22.26
C THR A 151 -4.11 5.08 -22.68
N ASN A 152 -3.85 5.20 -23.99
CA ASN A 152 -2.52 5.02 -24.57
C ASN A 152 -1.49 5.84 -23.78
N LEU A 153 -0.35 5.21 -23.55
CA LEU A 153 0.90 5.81 -23.08
C LEU A 153 1.27 7.07 -23.88
#